data_AF-A0A957SDL2-F1
#
_entry.id   AF-A0A957SDL2-F1
#
_cell.length_a   1.000
_cell.length_b   1.000
_cell.length_c   1.000
_cell.angle_alpha   90.00
_cell.angle_beta   90.00
_cell.angle_gamma   90.00
#
_symmetry.space_group_name_H-M   'P 1'
#
loop_
_entity.id
_entity.type
_entity.pdbx_description
1 polymer ?
#
loop_
_entity_poly.entity_id
_entity_poly.type
_entity_poly.pdbx_seq_one_letter_code
_entity_poly.pdbx_strand_id
1 'polypeptide(L)'
;FSSASTIAISQHAMPIYEIYKVGEDLHWKAGLDFFGNFGLSLVVVPHWNNSDGGEELDTSHCYLGAERYQQLLAMAPNPVTVLGIEENTGLVIRPTTGRCEVIGSGAVVIVRDGTEVRYNSKDCFAATELGAWQLPAQQDAIPAVVWQDALAAMDSVAERDDVVPPPDVVALADKRHAARQAKEWHAADRLRDELAALGWQVNDTPDGPELSRIQ
;
A
#
# COMPACT_ATOMS: atom_id res chain seq x y z
N PHE A 1 -7.86 6.66 -1.67
CA PHE A 1 -6.95 7.50 -2.48
C PHE A 1 -5.56 6.85 -2.65
N SER A 2 -5.44 5.55 -2.95
CA SER A 2 -4.10 4.92 -3.11
C SER A 2 -3.62 4.80 -4.57
N SER A 3 -4.53 4.80 -5.55
CA SER A 3 -4.21 4.39 -6.93
C SER A 3 -3.18 5.27 -7.66
N ALA A 4 -3.34 6.60 -7.65
CA ALA A 4 -2.39 7.52 -8.30
C ALA A 4 -0.99 7.48 -7.66
N SER A 5 -0.94 7.36 -6.33
CA SER A 5 0.31 7.20 -5.58
C SER A 5 1.01 5.88 -5.96
N THR A 6 0.25 4.80 -6.10
CA THR A 6 0.76 3.50 -6.56
C THR A 6 1.37 3.57 -7.96
N ILE A 7 0.77 4.33 -8.88
CA ILE A 7 1.37 4.54 -10.20
C ILE A 7 2.67 5.36 -10.07
N ALA A 8 2.64 6.43 -9.28
CA ALA A 8 3.75 7.37 -9.17
C ALA A 8 5.03 6.76 -8.58
N ILE A 9 4.95 5.77 -7.68
CA ILE A 9 6.14 5.10 -7.10
C ILE A 9 6.93 4.26 -8.10
N SER A 10 6.35 3.96 -9.26
CA SER A 10 7.01 3.23 -10.35
C SER A 10 8.25 3.95 -10.86
N GLN A 11 9.12 3.22 -11.55
CA GLN A 11 10.18 3.83 -12.37
C GLN A 11 9.59 4.56 -13.59
N HIS A 12 8.63 3.91 -14.25
CA HIS A 12 7.87 4.47 -15.35
C HIS A 12 6.39 4.53 -14.95
N ALA A 13 5.87 5.74 -14.79
CA ALA A 13 4.50 5.99 -14.38
C ALA A 13 3.59 6.04 -15.62
N MET A 14 2.49 5.28 -15.58
CA MET A 14 1.46 5.30 -16.61
C MET A 14 0.51 6.49 -16.38
N PRO A 15 0.46 7.49 -17.26
CA PRO A 15 -0.39 8.66 -17.12
C PRO A 15 -1.83 8.34 -17.52
N ILE A 16 -2.49 7.50 -16.71
CA ILE A 16 -3.75 6.89 -17.08
C ILE A 16 -4.86 7.92 -17.31
N TYR A 17 -4.91 9.00 -16.53
CA TYR A 17 -5.94 10.02 -16.71
C TYR A 17 -5.78 10.77 -18.03
N GLU A 18 -4.56 11.08 -18.41
CA GLU A 18 -4.24 11.72 -19.68
C GLU A 18 -4.59 10.80 -20.86
N ILE A 19 -4.23 9.52 -20.77
CA ILE A 19 -4.53 8.53 -21.81
C ILE A 19 -6.03 8.23 -21.91
N TYR A 20 -6.70 8.02 -20.78
CA TYR A 20 -8.09 7.53 -20.73
C TYR A 20 -9.12 8.65 -20.75
N LYS A 21 -8.90 9.76 -20.04
CA LYS A 21 -9.86 10.87 -19.94
C LYS A 21 -9.59 11.99 -20.94
N VAL A 22 -8.33 12.33 -21.18
CA VAL A 22 -7.96 13.40 -22.13
C VAL A 22 -7.85 12.84 -23.55
N GLY A 23 -7.48 11.57 -23.71
CA GLY A 23 -7.36 10.89 -25.00
C GLY A 23 -5.98 11.04 -25.62
N GLU A 24 -4.94 11.21 -24.80
CA GLU A 24 -3.56 11.22 -25.28
C GLU A 24 -3.11 9.83 -25.79
N ASP A 25 -2.11 9.84 -26.68
CA ASP A 25 -1.46 8.62 -27.16
C ASP A 25 -0.76 7.87 -26.00
N LEU A 26 -0.52 6.57 -26.19
CA LEU A 26 0.21 5.76 -25.20
C LEU A 26 1.63 6.30 -25.01
N HIS A 27 1.98 6.59 -23.75
CA HIS A 27 3.31 7.03 -23.38
C HIS A 27 3.58 6.77 -21.90
N TRP A 28 4.86 6.75 -21.55
CA TRP A 28 5.33 6.71 -20.16
C TRP A 28 5.70 8.11 -19.67
N LYS A 29 5.46 8.38 -18.39
CA LYS A 29 6.09 9.50 -17.67
C LYS A 29 7.16 8.96 -16.73
N ALA A 30 8.15 9.78 -16.39
CA ALA A 30 9.08 9.45 -15.32
C ALA A 30 8.29 9.32 -14.01
N GLY A 31 8.43 8.18 -13.34
CA GLY A 31 7.91 8.02 -11.99
C GLY A 31 8.96 8.43 -10.94
N LEU A 32 8.65 8.16 -9.67
CA LEU A 32 9.53 8.46 -8.54
C LEU A 32 10.70 7.49 -8.42
N ASP A 33 10.63 6.34 -9.12
CA ASP A 33 11.62 5.27 -9.05
C ASP A 33 11.96 4.87 -7.59
N PHE A 34 10.93 4.77 -6.76
CA PHE A 34 11.10 4.60 -5.31
C PHE A 34 11.89 3.33 -4.99
N PHE A 35 11.64 2.26 -5.74
CA PHE A 35 12.29 0.97 -5.55
C PHE A 35 13.66 0.85 -6.24
N GLY A 36 14.10 1.85 -7.01
CA GLY A 36 15.44 1.89 -7.60
C GLY A 36 16.54 1.81 -6.53
N ASN A 37 16.34 2.50 -5.40
CA ASN A 37 17.24 2.41 -4.24
C ASN A 37 17.28 1.02 -3.60
N PHE A 38 16.25 0.21 -3.81
CA PHE A 38 16.16 -1.18 -3.36
C PHE A 38 16.64 -2.18 -4.43
N GLY A 39 17.26 -1.70 -5.51
CA GLY A 39 17.77 -2.52 -6.62
C GLY A 39 16.69 -3.05 -7.56
N LEU A 40 15.46 -2.53 -7.49
CA LEU A 40 14.36 -2.98 -8.36
C LEU A 40 14.04 -1.95 -9.44
N SER A 41 13.62 -2.44 -10.59
CA SER A 41 12.99 -1.66 -11.66
C SER A 41 11.55 -2.12 -11.79
N LEU A 42 10.63 -1.34 -11.20
CA LEU A 42 9.21 -1.70 -11.10
C LEU A 42 8.31 -0.74 -11.88
N VAL A 43 7.30 -1.30 -12.54
CA VAL A 43 6.08 -0.60 -12.94
C VAL A 43 4.93 -1.18 -12.14
N VAL A 44 4.24 -0.34 -11.37
CA VAL A 44 3.12 -0.79 -10.54
C VAL A 44 1.80 -0.41 -11.19
N VAL A 45 0.95 -1.40 -11.43
CA VAL A 45 -0.33 -1.26 -12.12
C VAL A 45 -1.46 -1.58 -11.12
N PRO A 46 -2.09 -0.57 -10.51
CA PRO A 46 -3.26 -0.80 -9.65
C PRO A 46 -4.47 -1.18 -10.51
N HIS A 47 -5.55 -1.65 -9.88
CA HIS A 47 -6.77 -2.07 -10.59
C HIS A 47 -6.43 -3.07 -11.71
N TRP A 48 -5.60 -4.06 -11.41
CA TRP A 48 -5.12 -5.02 -12.41
C TRP A 48 -6.27 -5.75 -13.13
N ASN A 49 -7.32 -6.08 -12.39
CA ASN A 49 -8.46 -6.87 -12.83
C ASN A 49 -9.79 -6.08 -12.85
N ASN A 50 -9.75 -4.75 -12.88
CA ASN A 50 -10.98 -3.97 -12.90
C ASN A 50 -11.83 -4.31 -14.13
N SER A 51 -13.14 -4.27 -13.93
CA SER A 51 -14.15 -4.67 -14.91
C SER A 51 -15.31 -3.68 -14.98
N ASP A 52 -15.05 -2.41 -14.62
CA ASP A 52 -16.03 -1.32 -14.63
C ASP A 52 -16.72 -1.10 -15.99
N GLY A 53 -16.06 -1.52 -17.08
CA GLY A 53 -16.61 -1.49 -18.44
C GLY A 53 -17.56 -2.64 -18.81
N GLY A 54 -17.80 -3.60 -17.90
CA GLY A 54 -18.65 -4.76 -18.14
C GLY A 54 -18.14 -5.67 -19.26
N GLU A 55 -19.05 -6.29 -20.01
CA GLU A 55 -18.71 -7.17 -21.14
C GLU A 55 -18.32 -6.42 -22.42
N GLU A 56 -18.64 -5.12 -22.50
CA GLU A 56 -18.50 -4.33 -23.73
C GLU A 56 -17.15 -3.61 -23.84
N LEU A 57 -16.52 -3.33 -22.70
CA LEU A 57 -15.27 -2.58 -22.64
C LEU A 57 -14.31 -3.21 -21.64
N ASP A 58 -13.19 -3.73 -22.16
CA ASP A 58 -12.08 -4.17 -21.32
C ASP A 58 -11.46 -2.95 -20.63
N THR A 59 -11.61 -2.91 -19.32
CA THR A 59 -11.06 -1.86 -18.47
C THR A 59 -9.89 -2.36 -17.64
N SER A 60 -9.46 -3.61 -17.78
CA SER A 60 -8.37 -4.22 -17.00
C SER A 60 -7.07 -3.39 -17.05
N HIS A 61 -6.14 -3.67 -16.15
CA HIS A 61 -4.83 -3.02 -16.09
C HIS A 61 -4.95 -1.50 -15.94
N CYS A 62 -5.67 -1.07 -14.90
CA CYS A 62 -5.89 0.33 -14.59
C CYS A 62 -6.62 1.08 -15.70
N TYR A 63 -7.83 0.66 -16.07
CA TYR A 63 -8.70 1.33 -17.05
C TYR A 63 -8.17 1.38 -18.49
N LEU A 64 -7.02 0.74 -18.76
CA LEU A 64 -6.38 0.80 -20.08
C LEU A 64 -6.89 -0.29 -21.02
N GLY A 65 -7.24 -1.45 -20.49
CA GLY A 65 -7.54 -2.68 -21.22
C GLY A 65 -6.27 -3.44 -21.61
N ALA A 66 -6.37 -4.77 -21.70
CA ALA A 66 -5.25 -5.67 -21.90
C ALA A 66 -4.48 -5.38 -23.21
N GLU A 67 -5.18 -5.10 -24.31
CA GLU A 67 -4.54 -4.82 -25.61
C GLU A 67 -3.65 -3.57 -25.54
N ARG A 68 -4.20 -2.45 -25.07
CA ARG A 68 -3.45 -1.19 -24.96
C ARG A 68 -2.37 -1.27 -23.89
N TYR A 69 -2.60 -2.02 -22.81
CA TYR A 69 -1.57 -2.31 -21.82
C TYR A 69 -0.37 -3.04 -22.42
N GLN A 70 -0.59 -4.07 -23.24
CA GLN A 70 0.51 -4.77 -23.93
C GLN A 70 1.27 -3.85 -24.89
N GLN A 71 0.56 -2.99 -25.63
CA GLN A 71 1.20 -1.98 -26.48
C GLN A 71 2.07 -1.01 -25.66
N LEU A 72 1.56 -0.52 -24.53
CA LEU A 72 2.28 0.38 -23.64
C LEU A 72 3.52 -0.30 -23.03
N LEU A 73 3.41 -1.55 -22.60
CA LEU A 73 4.53 -2.32 -22.04
C LEU A 73 5.64 -2.55 -23.07
N ALA A 74 5.28 -2.78 -24.34
CA ALA A 74 6.25 -2.89 -25.44
C ALA A 74 7.03 -1.59 -25.71
N MET A 75 6.51 -0.44 -25.23
CA MET A 75 7.18 0.87 -25.31
C MET A 75 8.08 1.17 -24.10
N ALA A 76 8.19 0.26 -23.13
CA ALA A 76 9.01 0.48 -21.93
C ALA A 76 10.49 0.71 -22.31
N PRO A 77 11.17 1.73 -21.75
CA PRO A 77 12.55 2.07 -22.13
C PRO A 77 13.59 0.98 -21.81
N ASN A 78 13.28 0.11 -20.86
CA ASN A 78 14.13 -0.99 -20.40
C ASN A 78 13.25 -2.15 -19.92
N PRO A 79 13.83 -3.36 -19.72
CA PRO A 79 13.11 -4.45 -19.07
C PRO A 79 12.72 -4.05 -17.65
N VAL A 80 11.41 -4.03 -17.38
CA VAL A 80 10.84 -3.76 -16.07
C VAL A 80 10.15 -5.00 -15.53
N THR A 81 10.05 -5.11 -14.21
CA THR A 81 9.08 -6.01 -13.58
C THR A 81 7.76 -5.27 -13.42
N VAL A 82 6.67 -5.87 -13.90
CA VAL A 82 5.34 -5.32 -13.63
C VAL A 82 4.79 -5.92 -12.34
N LEU A 83 4.32 -5.06 -11.46
CA LEU A 83 3.62 -5.39 -10.23
C LEU A 83 2.15 -4.99 -10.37
N GLY A 84 1.31 -5.94 -10.77
CA GLY A 84 -0.13 -5.80 -10.80
C GLY A 84 -0.75 -5.93 -9.42
N ILE A 85 -1.63 -5.01 -9.07
CA ILE A 85 -2.41 -5.04 -7.81
C ILE A 85 -3.88 -5.04 -8.17
N GLU A 86 -4.59 -6.10 -7.84
CA GLU A 86 -6.04 -6.19 -8.04
C GLU A 86 -6.81 -5.22 -7.14
N GLU A 87 -8.10 -5.02 -7.44
CA GLU A 87 -8.94 -4.17 -6.63
C GLU A 87 -9.08 -4.70 -5.19
N ASN A 88 -9.25 -3.78 -4.24
CA ASN A 88 -9.36 -4.09 -2.80
C ASN A 88 -8.19 -4.94 -2.27
N THR A 89 -7.02 -4.80 -2.87
CA THR A 89 -5.81 -5.56 -2.55
C THR A 89 -4.63 -4.62 -2.33
N GLY A 90 -3.69 -5.02 -1.48
CA GLY A 90 -2.43 -4.31 -1.25
C GLY A 90 -1.28 -5.29 -1.07
N LEU A 91 -0.06 -4.77 -1.22
CA LEU A 91 1.17 -5.50 -0.93
C LEU A 91 1.91 -4.79 0.19
N VAL A 92 2.14 -5.48 1.30
CA VAL A 92 3.00 -5.01 2.38
C VAL A 92 4.39 -5.59 2.15
N ILE A 93 5.40 -4.71 2.03
CA ILE A 93 6.80 -5.10 1.91
C ILE A 93 7.51 -4.70 3.19
N ARG A 94 8.12 -5.65 3.88
CA ARG A 94 8.95 -5.43 5.08
C ARG A 94 10.41 -5.34 4.65
N PRO A 95 11.02 -4.14 4.60
CA PRO A 95 12.29 -4.00 3.91
C PRO A 95 13.43 -4.80 4.54
N THR A 96 13.51 -4.80 5.88
CA THR A 96 14.58 -5.45 6.65
C THR A 96 14.61 -6.96 6.50
N THR A 97 13.44 -7.59 6.38
CA THR A 97 13.33 -9.05 6.21
C THR A 97 13.18 -9.46 4.75
N GLY A 98 12.93 -8.50 3.85
CA GLY A 98 12.58 -8.79 2.46
C GLY A 98 11.31 -9.63 2.33
N ARG A 99 10.40 -9.60 3.32
CA ARG A 99 9.14 -10.35 3.27
C ARG A 99 8.04 -9.48 2.67
N CYS A 100 7.37 -10.03 1.67
CA CYS A 100 6.16 -9.48 1.08
C CYS A 100 4.93 -10.25 1.58
N GLU A 101 3.83 -9.55 1.85
CA GLU A 101 2.56 -10.10 2.29
C GLU A 101 1.42 -9.45 1.52
N VAL A 102 0.57 -10.27 0.89
CA VAL A 102 -0.62 -9.81 0.18
C VAL A 102 -1.75 -9.61 1.18
N ILE A 103 -2.30 -8.40 1.23
CA ILE A 103 -3.43 -8.03 2.09
C ILE A 103 -4.65 -7.67 1.24
N GLY A 104 -5.84 -7.73 1.84
CA GLY A 104 -7.11 -7.45 1.14
C GLY A 104 -7.79 -8.73 0.63
N SER A 105 -8.59 -8.64 -0.44
CA SER A 105 -9.42 -9.75 -0.91
C SER A 105 -9.02 -10.37 -2.24
N GLY A 106 -8.18 -9.70 -3.04
CA GLY A 106 -7.75 -10.17 -4.35
C GLY A 106 -6.32 -10.72 -4.33
N ALA A 107 -5.61 -10.50 -5.44
CA ALA A 107 -4.25 -10.95 -5.64
C ALA A 107 -3.29 -9.84 -6.08
N VAL A 108 -2.01 -10.14 -5.91
CA VAL A 108 -0.89 -9.43 -6.53
C VAL A 108 -0.35 -10.31 -7.65
N VAL A 109 -0.06 -9.69 -8.79
CA VAL A 109 0.44 -10.34 -9.99
C VAL A 109 1.82 -9.77 -10.32
N ILE A 110 2.81 -10.64 -10.49
CA ILE A 110 4.16 -10.26 -10.90
C ILE A 110 4.35 -10.75 -12.34
N VAL A 111 4.68 -9.82 -13.25
CA VAL A 111 5.03 -10.14 -14.63
C VAL A 111 6.49 -9.76 -14.88
N ARG A 112 7.31 -10.73 -15.28
CA ARG A 112 8.71 -10.53 -15.68
C ARG A 112 9.05 -11.48 -16.82
N ASP A 113 9.69 -10.96 -17.86
CA ASP A 113 10.15 -11.75 -19.03
C ASP A 113 9.04 -12.64 -19.63
N GLY A 114 7.80 -12.10 -19.69
CA GLY A 114 6.62 -12.81 -20.19
C GLY A 114 6.08 -13.90 -19.27
N THR A 115 6.68 -14.11 -18.10
CA THR A 115 6.18 -15.03 -17.07
C THR A 115 5.32 -14.28 -16.07
N GLU A 116 4.13 -14.79 -15.82
CA GLU A 116 3.19 -14.27 -14.83
C GLU A 116 3.11 -15.21 -13.62
N VAL A 117 3.24 -14.65 -12.42
CA VAL A 117 3.07 -15.34 -11.14
C VAL A 117 2.06 -14.59 -10.29
N ARG A 118 1.12 -15.32 -9.70
CA ARG A 118 0.02 -14.75 -8.91
C ARG A 118 0.12 -15.18 -7.45
N TYR A 119 -0.01 -14.22 -6.54
CA TYR A 119 -0.06 -14.41 -5.09
C TYR A 119 -1.41 -13.89 -4.57
N ASN A 120 -2.19 -14.77 -3.96
CA ASN A 120 -3.52 -14.43 -3.44
C ASN A 120 -3.42 -13.80 -2.04
N SER A 121 -4.53 -13.23 -1.56
CA SER A 121 -4.65 -12.73 -0.20
C SER A 121 -4.08 -13.71 0.84
N LYS A 122 -3.27 -13.16 1.77
CA LYS A 122 -2.52 -13.85 2.83
C LYS A 122 -1.28 -14.63 2.36
N ASP A 123 -1.07 -14.78 1.05
CA ASP A 123 0.19 -15.33 0.57
C ASP A 123 1.34 -14.42 0.94
N CYS A 124 2.48 -15.05 1.20
CA CYS A 124 3.72 -14.38 1.52
C CYS A 124 4.83 -14.90 0.63
N PHE A 125 5.66 -13.99 0.14
CA PHE A 125 6.77 -14.31 -0.76
C PHE A 125 7.98 -13.43 -0.47
N ALA A 126 9.13 -13.81 -1.01
CA ALA A 126 10.36 -13.05 -0.85
C ALA A 126 10.37 -11.86 -1.82
N ALA A 127 10.85 -10.69 -1.38
CA ALA A 127 10.96 -9.52 -2.24
C ALA A 127 11.91 -9.73 -3.44
N THR A 128 12.72 -10.79 -3.41
CA THR A 128 13.52 -11.24 -4.56
C THR A 128 12.67 -11.71 -5.75
N GLU A 129 11.40 -12.06 -5.53
CA GLU A 129 10.44 -12.29 -6.61
C GLU A 129 10.18 -11.02 -7.41
N LEU A 130 10.36 -9.83 -6.82
CA LEU A 130 10.24 -8.52 -7.48
C LEU A 130 11.53 -8.07 -8.19
N GLY A 131 12.65 -8.77 -8.00
CA GLY A 131 13.92 -8.51 -8.69
C GLY A 131 15.13 -8.72 -7.78
N ALA A 132 16.24 -8.05 -8.09
CA ALA A 132 17.46 -8.13 -7.28
C ALA A 132 17.36 -7.30 -5.99
N TRP A 133 16.42 -7.67 -5.10
CA TRP A 133 16.15 -6.97 -3.86
C TRP A 133 17.39 -6.77 -3.01
N GLN A 134 17.66 -5.52 -2.66
CA GLN A 134 18.72 -5.13 -1.73
C GLN A 134 18.25 -3.98 -0.85
N LEU A 135 18.74 -3.92 0.38
CA LEU A 135 18.56 -2.72 1.17
C LEU A 135 19.48 -1.61 0.64
N PRO A 136 19.02 -0.35 0.59
CA PRO A 136 19.87 0.77 0.22
C PRO A 136 21.11 0.81 1.11
N ALA A 137 22.30 0.75 0.50
CA ALA A 137 23.57 0.70 1.23
C ALA A 137 23.97 2.06 1.86
N GLN A 138 23.40 3.17 1.37
CA GLN A 138 23.86 4.52 1.69
C GLN A 138 22.88 5.30 2.58
N GLN A 139 23.30 5.49 3.83
CA GLN A 139 22.84 6.60 4.66
C GLN A 139 23.29 7.96 4.10
N ASP A 140 24.37 7.99 3.30
CA ASP A 140 25.02 9.22 2.81
C ASP A 140 24.22 10.00 1.75
N ALA A 141 23.23 9.37 1.09
CA ALA A 141 22.36 10.04 0.12
C ALA A 141 21.22 10.81 0.78
N ILE A 142 20.95 10.54 2.06
CA ILE A 142 19.94 11.25 2.85
C ILE A 142 20.68 12.34 3.63
N PRO A 143 20.31 13.64 3.47
CA PRO A 143 20.91 14.70 4.26
C PRO A 143 20.84 14.38 5.75
N ALA A 144 21.95 14.55 6.48
CA ALA A 144 22.07 14.14 7.88
C ALA A 144 20.94 14.70 8.79
N VAL A 145 20.46 15.90 8.50
CA VAL A 145 19.31 16.51 9.22
C VAL A 145 18.02 15.71 9.05
N VAL A 146 17.71 15.26 7.82
CA VAL A 146 16.51 14.46 7.54
C VAL A 146 16.60 13.11 8.24
N TRP A 147 17.81 12.53 8.28
CA TRP A 147 18.05 11.28 8.99
C TRP A 147 17.87 11.43 10.51
N GLN A 148 18.40 12.51 11.09
CA GLN A 148 18.25 12.81 12.52
C GLN A 148 16.78 13.06 12.90
N ASP A 149 16.05 13.83 12.09
CA ASP A 149 14.62 14.07 12.30
C ASP A 149 13.81 12.77 12.24
N ALA A 150 14.14 11.88 11.30
CA ALA A 150 13.49 10.57 11.19
C ALA A 150 13.77 9.68 12.41
N LEU A 151 15.01 9.63 12.90
CA LEU A 151 15.36 8.89 14.11
C LEU A 151 14.63 9.45 15.34
N ALA A 152 14.64 10.77 15.53
CA ALA A 152 13.95 11.41 16.64
C ALA A 152 12.44 11.14 16.59
N ALA A 153 11.83 11.17 15.41
CA ALA A 153 10.43 10.82 15.22
C ALA A 153 10.15 9.34 15.54
N MET A 154 11.03 8.41 15.17
CA MET A 154 10.91 6.99 15.50
C MET A 154 10.97 6.75 17.01
N ASP A 155 11.93 7.36 17.70
CA ASP A 155 12.06 7.26 19.16
C ASP A 155 10.80 7.82 19.85
N SER A 156 10.28 8.95 19.35
CA SER A 156 9.05 9.57 19.84
C SER A 156 7.79 8.69 19.67
N VAL A 157 7.77 7.83 18.64
CA VAL A 157 6.66 6.90 18.39
C VAL A 157 6.79 5.65 19.27
N ALA A 158 8.00 5.11 19.41
CA ALA A 158 8.26 3.98 20.30
C ALA A 158 7.88 4.31 21.76
N GLU A 159 8.20 5.53 22.23
CA GLU A 159 7.80 6.01 23.56
C GLU A 159 6.27 6.13 23.75
N ARG A 160 5.47 6.23 22.68
CA ARG A 160 3.99 6.30 22.76
C ARG A 160 3.36 4.92 22.88
N ASP A 161 3.88 3.94 22.16
CA ASP A 161 3.36 2.57 22.15
C ASP A 161 3.71 1.81 23.44
N ASP A 162 4.80 2.18 24.12
CA ASP A 162 5.20 1.61 25.41
C ASP A 162 4.34 2.10 26.60
N VAL A 163 3.38 3.01 26.39
CA VAL A 163 2.49 3.47 27.46
C VAL A 163 1.36 2.47 27.67
N VAL A 164 1.45 1.71 28.76
CA VAL A 164 0.38 0.80 29.19
C VAL A 164 -0.91 1.61 29.48
N PRO A 165 -2.03 1.29 28.81
CA PRO A 165 -3.28 2.00 29.05
C PRO A 165 -3.81 1.73 30.46
N PRO A 166 -4.28 2.76 31.17
CA PRO A 166 -4.99 2.59 32.44
C PRO A 166 -6.19 1.62 32.32
N PRO A 167 -6.53 0.86 33.39
CA PRO A 167 -7.60 -0.14 33.34
C PRO A 167 -8.98 0.40 32.93
N ASP A 168 -9.28 1.65 33.26
CA ASP A 168 -10.50 2.37 32.89
C ASP A 168 -10.58 2.66 31.38
N VAL A 169 -9.45 3.00 30.76
CA VAL A 169 -9.33 3.18 29.31
C VAL A 169 -9.52 1.85 28.58
N VAL A 170 -8.91 0.77 29.07
CA VAL A 170 -9.10 -0.59 28.53
C VAL A 170 -10.58 -0.99 28.62
N ALA A 171 -11.23 -0.76 29.77
CA ALA A 171 -12.64 -1.07 29.95
C ALA A 171 -13.58 -0.28 29.03
N LEU A 172 -13.24 0.97 28.69
CA LEU A 172 -14.00 1.77 27.71
C LEU A 172 -13.82 1.24 26.29
N ALA A 173 -12.61 0.80 25.93
CA ALA A 173 -12.32 0.18 24.64
C ALA A 173 -13.10 -1.14 24.44
N ASP A 174 -13.14 -1.98 25.48
CA ASP A 174 -13.90 -3.24 25.46
C ASP A 174 -15.41 -3.01 25.31
N LYS A 175 -15.96 -2.04 26.06
CA LYS A 175 -17.38 -1.64 25.94
C LYS A 175 -17.70 -1.17 24.52
N ARG A 176 -16.80 -0.40 23.93
CA ARG A 176 -16.95 0.08 22.55
C ARG A 176 -16.92 -1.07 21.55
N HIS A 177 -16.00 -2.02 21.74
CA HIS A 177 -15.89 -3.21 20.90
C HIS A 177 -17.20 -4.03 20.95
N ALA A 178 -17.76 -4.25 22.15
CA ALA A 178 -19.06 -4.89 22.32
C ALA A 178 -20.20 -4.14 21.62
N ALA A 179 -20.25 -2.81 21.74
CA ALA A 179 -21.25 -1.98 21.05
C ALA A 179 -21.15 -2.10 19.52
N ARG A 180 -19.93 -2.16 18.95
CA ARG A 180 -19.74 -2.40 17.50
C ARG A 180 -20.22 -3.79 17.09
N GLN A 181 -19.93 -4.84 17.87
CA GLN A 181 -20.43 -6.19 17.59
C GLN A 181 -21.96 -6.25 17.63
N ALA A 182 -22.58 -5.52 18.55
CA ALA A 182 -24.03 -5.36 18.65
C ALA A 182 -24.63 -4.41 17.58
N LYS A 183 -23.80 -3.81 16.72
CA LYS A 183 -24.17 -2.79 15.71
C LYS A 183 -24.79 -1.52 16.29
N GLU A 184 -24.47 -1.20 17.54
CA GLU A 184 -24.91 0.01 18.23
C GLU A 184 -23.96 1.19 17.93
N TRP A 185 -23.99 1.67 16.69
CA TRP A 185 -23.03 2.67 16.18
C TRP A 185 -22.99 3.95 17.01
N HIS A 186 -24.14 4.48 17.43
CA HIS A 186 -24.20 5.68 18.27
C HIS A 186 -23.55 5.48 19.65
N ALA A 187 -23.65 4.29 20.24
CA ALA A 187 -23.00 4.01 21.51
C ALA A 187 -21.47 3.85 21.33
N ALA A 188 -21.06 3.18 20.25
CA ALA A 188 -19.65 3.06 19.89
C ALA A 188 -18.98 4.41 19.61
N ASP A 189 -19.68 5.33 18.94
CA ASP A 189 -19.17 6.68 18.67
C ASP A 189 -19.00 7.49 19.96
N ARG A 190 -19.99 7.48 20.88
CA ARG A 190 -19.84 8.15 22.18
C ARG A 190 -18.64 7.64 22.97
N LEU A 191 -18.46 6.31 23.01
CA LEU A 191 -17.33 5.70 23.73
C LEU A 191 -15.97 6.03 23.07
N ARG A 192 -15.94 6.19 21.74
CA ARG A 192 -14.74 6.69 21.05
C ARG A 192 -14.40 8.12 21.48
N ASP A 193 -15.41 8.98 21.58
CA ASP A 193 -15.21 10.37 21.96
C ASP A 193 -14.78 10.49 23.45
N GLU A 194 -15.30 9.62 24.33
CA GLU A 194 -14.83 9.51 25.72
C GLU A 194 -13.37 9.06 25.82
N LEU A 195 -12.97 8.05 25.04
CA LEU A 195 -11.57 7.63 24.94
C LEU A 195 -10.68 8.78 24.44
N ALA A 196 -11.14 9.51 23.43
CA ALA A 196 -10.40 10.65 22.89
C ALA A 196 -10.23 11.78 23.92
N ALA A 197 -11.27 12.04 24.73
CA ALA A 197 -11.21 13.00 25.83
C ALA A 197 -10.21 12.60 26.94
N LEU A 198 -9.95 11.31 27.11
CA LEU A 198 -8.92 10.77 28.00
C LEU A 198 -7.52 10.78 27.36
N GLY A 199 -7.39 11.27 26.12
CA GLY A 199 -6.14 11.28 25.37
C GLY A 199 -5.79 9.93 24.76
N TRP A 200 -6.79 9.09 24.46
CA TRP A 200 -6.59 7.75 23.88
C TRP A 200 -7.36 7.58 22.57
N GLN A 201 -6.66 7.04 21.57
CA GLN A 201 -7.22 6.61 20.31
C GLN A 201 -7.40 5.11 20.35
N VAL A 202 -8.54 4.64 19.85
CA VAL A 202 -8.83 3.23 19.68
C VAL A 202 -8.87 2.87 18.20
N ASN A 203 -8.06 1.90 17.80
CA ASN A 203 -8.02 1.32 16.47
C ASN A 203 -8.60 -0.09 16.55
N ASP A 204 -9.66 -0.37 15.78
CA ASP A 204 -10.21 -1.73 15.71
C ASP A 204 -9.38 -2.58 14.76
N THR A 205 -8.83 -3.70 15.25
CA THR A 205 -8.17 -4.71 14.41
C THR A 205 -8.94 -6.04 14.47
N PRO A 206 -8.68 -6.99 13.56
CA PRO A 206 -9.26 -8.33 13.63
C PRO A 206 -8.92 -9.08 14.93
N ASP A 207 -7.79 -8.73 15.57
CA ASP A 207 -7.29 -9.38 16.79
C ASP A 207 -7.79 -8.69 18.08
N GLY A 208 -8.43 -7.52 17.97
CA GLY A 208 -9.02 -6.79 19.09
C GLY A 208 -8.86 -5.26 18.95
N PRO A 209 -9.38 -4.48 19.91
CA PRO A 209 -9.14 -3.04 19.95
C PRO A 209 -7.70 -2.75 20.43
N GLU A 210 -6.94 -2.01 19.63
CA GLU A 210 -5.62 -1.47 20.01
C GLU A 210 -5.75 -0.02 20.48
N LEU A 211 -5.02 0.33 21.54
CA LEU A 211 -5.05 1.65 22.18
C LEU A 211 -3.71 2.36 22.02
N SER A 212 -3.76 3.64 21.66
CA SER A 212 -2.58 4.52 21.55
C SER A 212 -2.92 5.91 22.11
N ARG A 213 -1.91 6.67 22.56
CA ARG A 213 -2.14 8.05 23.05
C ARG A 213 -2.37 9.04 21.91
N ILE A 214 -3.38 9.89 22.08
CA ILE A 214 -3.63 11.09 21.26
C ILE A 214 -2.81 12.24 21.85
N GLN A 215 -2.10 12.99 20.99
CA GLN A 215 -1.43 14.24 21.38
C GLN A 215 -2.42 15.37 21.63
#